data_AF-A0A8H7C405-F1
#
_entry.id   AF-A0A8H7C405-F1
#
_cell.length_a   1.000
_cell.length_b   1.000
_cell.length_c   1.000
_cell.angle_alpha   90.00
_cell.angle_beta   90.00
_cell.angle_gamma   90.00
#
_symmetry.space_group_name_H-M   'P 1'
#
loop_
_entity.id
_entity.type
_entity.pdbx_description
1 polymer ?
#
loop_
_entity_poly.entity_id
_entity_poly.type
_entity_poly.pdbx_seq_one_letter_code
_entity_poly.pdbx_strand_id
1 'polypeptide(L)'
;MPAPSESVPPSTPVLGHVNLMLDTFIANASIEDLRAITRNMLATNPSSLTQTFTACARTRLRRPDNTVQLLSAPMFQQSEDGFYAPTASLYELLSRTRKLYGVGIGSSSLPLLTAIVRATIGVRWRERGEMAELLTVIDNDISQAIQSTKEEVINTSVDNMSAVRDAAEKLKQSVTDCKKEVKTWNGKFPFGRAEISIHSWKP
;
A
#
# COMPACT_ATOMS: atom_id res chain seq x y z
N MET A 1 -56.24 -8.00 27.52
CA MET A 1 -54.92 -8.65 27.64
C MET A 1 -54.05 -8.14 26.50
N PRO A 2 -52.87 -7.55 26.75
CA PRO A 2 -51.94 -7.17 25.69
C PRO A 2 -51.12 -8.40 25.24
N ALA A 3 -50.85 -8.50 23.94
CA ALA A 3 -50.10 -9.59 23.30
C ALA A 3 -48.58 -9.51 23.59
N PRO A 4 -47.83 -10.63 23.56
CA PRO A 4 -46.41 -10.64 23.87
C PRO A 4 -45.60 -10.04 22.72
N SER A 5 -44.67 -9.16 23.07
CA SER A 5 -43.65 -8.60 22.18
C SER A 5 -42.67 -9.68 21.72
N GLU A 6 -42.61 -9.92 20.42
CA GLU A 6 -41.61 -10.80 19.79
C GLU A 6 -40.23 -10.16 19.90
N SER A 7 -39.37 -10.75 20.73
CA SER A 7 -37.95 -10.44 20.80
C SER A 7 -37.26 -11.01 19.55
N VAL A 8 -36.80 -10.14 18.64
CA VAL A 8 -35.91 -10.53 17.54
C VAL A 8 -34.60 -11.02 18.15
N PRO A 9 -34.21 -12.30 17.97
CA PRO A 9 -32.95 -12.78 18.50
C PRO A 9 -31.79 -12.12 17.74
N PRO A 10 -30.70 -11.75 18.43
CA PRO A 10 -29.51 -11.24 17.77
C PRO A 10 -28.91 -12.33 16.87
N SER A 11 -28.84 -12.06 15.57
CA SER A 11 -28.16 -12.90 14.59
C SER A 11 -26.66 -12.86 14.85
N THR A 12 -26.19 -13.79 15.68
CA THR A 12 -24.76 -14.10 15.72
C THR A 12 -24.36 -14.59 14.32
N PRO A 13 -23.25 -14.06 13.74
CA PRO A 13 -22.80 -14.54 12.46
C PRO A 13 -22.40 -16.01 12.60
N VAL A 14 -23.20 -16.89 12.02
CA VAL A 14 -22.85 -18.31 11.89
C VAL A 14 -21.62 -18.35 11.00
N LEU A 15 -20.47 -18.71 11.57
CA LEU A 15 -19.32 -19.20 10.82
C LEU A 15 -19.79 -20.45 10.08
N GLY A 16 -20.35 -20.26 8.89
CA GLY A 16 -20.76 -21.36 8.03
C GLY A 16 -19.55 -22.25 7.81
N HIS A 17 -19.72 -23.57 8.03
CA HIS A 17 -18.71 -24.56 7.66
C HIS A 17 -18.20 -24.22 6.27
N VAL A 18 -16.91 -23.92 6.15
CA VAL A 18 -16.32 -23.68 4.84
C VAL A 18 -16.52 -24.97 4.04
N ASN A 19 -17.15 -24.84 2.87
CA ASN A 19 -17.56 -25.98 2.07
C ASN A 19 -16.30 -26.70 1.60
N LEU A 20 -16.11 -27.97 2.03
CA LEU A 20 -14.93 -28.78 1.70
C LEU A 20 -14.65 -28.84 0.19
N MET A 21 -15.69 -28.84 -0.65
CA MET A 21 -15.53 -28.82 -2.11
C MET A 21 -14.99 -27.47 -2.61
N LEU A 22 -15.45 -26.37 -2.02
CA LEU A 22 -14.95 -25.04 -2.35
C LEU A 22 -13.53 -24.84 -1.83
N ASP A 23 -13.20 -25.35 -0.65
CA ASP A 23 -11.83 -25.33 -0.13
C ASP A 23 -10.87 -26.12 -1.01
N THR A 24 -11.31 -27.29 -1.49
CA THR A 24 -10.54 -28.09 -2.44
C THR A 24 -10.31 -27.31 -3.74
N PHE A 25 -11.31 -26.60 -4.25
CA PHE A 25 -11.13 -25.72 -5.40
C PHE A 25 -10.14 -24.58 -5.11
N ILE A 26 -10.32 -23.83 -4.01
CA ILE A 26 -9.45 -22.70 -3.63
C ILE A 26 -7.99 -23.15 -3.49
N ALA A 27 -7.75 -24.33 -2.91
CA ALA A 27 -6.41 -24.88 -2.71
C ALA A 27 -5.70 -25.26 -4.02
N ASN A 28 -6.45 -25.54 -5.09
CA ASN A 28 -5.91 -26.01 -6.37
C ASN A 28 -6.07 -25.01 -7.52
N ALA A 29 -6.86 -23.95 -7.34
CA ALA A 29 -7.06 -22.91 -8.34
C ALA A 29 -5.76 -22.13 -8.58
N SER A 30 -5.51 -21.75 -9.84
CA SER A 30 -4.38 -20.89 -10.15
C SER A 30 -4.60 -19.48 -9.57
N ILE A 31 -3.51 -18.75 -9.35
CA ILE A 31 -3.60 -17.35 -8.89
C ILE A 31 -4.40 -16.50 -9.89
N GLU A 32 -4.31 -16.80 -11.19
CA GLU A 32 -5.04 -16.04 -12.20
C GLU A 32 -6.54 -16.34 -12.16
N ASP A 33 -6.93 -17.60 -11.97
CA ASP A 33 -8.34 -17.97 -11.78
C ASP A 33 -8.94 -17.29 -10.54
N LEU A 34 -8.21 -17.32 -9.42
CA LEU A 34 -8.65 -16.66 -8.19
C LEU A 34 -8.81 -15.15 -8.38
N ARG A 35 -7.92 -14.49 -9.12
CA ARG A 35 -8.04 -13.06 -9.44
C ARG A 35 -9.23 -12.79 -10.36
N ALA A 36 -9.42 -13.58 -11.41
CA ALA A 36 -10.52 -13.42 -12.35
C ALA A 36 -11.87 -13.60 -11.65
N ILE A 37 -12.02 -14.66 -10.86
CA ILE A 37 -13.23 -14.94 -10.07
C ILE A 37 -13.48 -13.81 -9.07
N THR A 38 -12.47 -13.41 -8.30
CA THR A 38 -12.63 -12.33 -7.29
C THR A 38 -13.02 -11.01 -7.95
N ARG A 39 -12.38 -10.61 -9.05
CA ARG A 39 -12.74 -9.38 -9.78
C ARG A 39 -14.17 -9.45 -10.31
N ASN A 40 -14.57 -10.57 -10.89
CA ASN A 40 -15.94 -10.76 -11.39
C ASN A 40 -16.95 -10.68 -10.23
N MET A 41 -16.69 -11.37 -9.12
CA MET A 41 -17.52 -11.28 -7.92
C MET A 41 -17.67 -9.84 -7.43
N LEU A 42 -16.58 -9.08 -7.33
CA LEU A 42 -16.62 -7.68 -6.88
C LEU A 42 -17.33 -6.75 -7.89
N ALA A 43 -17.31 -7.08 -9.18
CA ALA A 43 -17.91 -6.27 -10.24
C ALA A 43 -19.42 -6.52 -10.43
N THR A 44 -19.89 -7.76 -10.23
CA THR A 44 -21.28 -8.14 -10.53
C THR A 44 -22.19 -8.19 -9.32
N ASN A 45 -21.65 -8.07 -8.11
CA ASN A 45 -22.42 -8.14 -6.86
C ASN A 45 -22.60 -6.75 -6.22
N PRO A 46 -23.53 -6.61 -5.26
CA PRO A 46 -23.73 -5.35 -4.55
C PRO A 46 -22.46 -4.83 -3.86
N SER A 47 -22.39 -3.51 -3.67
CA SER A 47 -21.25 -2.83 -3.02
C SER A 47 -20.95 -3.32 -1.60
N SER A 48 -21.92 -3.91 -0.91
CA SER A 48 -21.75 -4.54 0.40
C SER A 48 -20.75 -5.71 0.36
N LEU A 49 -20.66 -6.45 -0.76
CA LEU A 49 -19.65 -7.50 -0.92
C LEU A 49 -18.24 -6.89 -0.99
N THR A 50 -18.07 -5.81 -1.76
CA THR A 50 -16.78 -5.09 -1.86
C THR A 50 -16.34 -4.52 -0.52
N GLN A 51 -17.28 -3.97 0.26
CA GLN A 51 -16.99 -3.50 1.62
C GLN A 51 -16.55 -4.65 2.54
N THR A 52 -17.24 -5.79 2.48
CA THR A 52 -16.90 -6.99 3.27
C THR A 52 -15.53 -7.53 2.89
N PHE A 53 -15.25 -7.68 1.59
CA PHE A 53 -13.95 -8.10 1.09
C PHE A 53 -12.83 -7.17 1.59
N THR A 54 -13.04 -5.86 1.49
CA THR A 54 -12.10 -4.84 1.98
C THR A 54 -11.86 -4.95 3.48
N ALA A 55 -12.92 -5.17 4.28
CA ALA A 55 -12.80 -5.37 5.72
C ALA A 55 -12.02 -6.64 6.08
N CYS A 56 -12.26 -7.75 5.39
CA CYS A 56 -11.49 -9.00 5.55
C CYS A 56 -10.02 -8.80 5.17
N ALA A 57 -9.74 -8.13 4.05
CA ALA A 57 -8.39 -7.84 3.60
C ALA A 57 -7.63 -6.94 4.59
N ARG A 58 -8.27 -5.87 5.07
CA ARG A 58 -7.70 -4.99 6.13
C ARG A 58 -7.38 -5.79 7.40
N THR A 59 -8.29 -6.66 7.82
CA THR A 59 -8.09 -7.52 9.01
C THR A 59 -6.88 -8.45 8.82
N ARG A 60 -6.73 -9.04 7.63
CA ARG A 60 -5.57 -9.90 7.32
C ARG A 60 -4.26 -9.11 7.31
N LEU A 61 -4.27 -7.90 6.75
CA LEU A 61 -3.09 -7.05 6.60
C LEU A 61 -2.66 -6.33 7.89
N ARG A 62 -3.51 -6.28 8.93
CA ARG A 62 -3.15 -5.80 10.26
C ARG A 62 -2.38 -6.82 11.11
N ARG A 63 -2.35 -8.09 10.68
CA ARG A 63 -1.55 -9.11 11.38
C ARG A 63 -0.06 -8.78 11.24
N PRO A 64 0.76 -9.12 12.25
CA PRO A 64 2.21 -9.00 12.15
C PRO A 64 2.74 -9.65 10.88
N ASP A 65 3.71 -9.00 10.26
CA ASP A 65 4.38 -9.44 9.05
C ASP A 65 5.90 -9.23 9.17
N ASN A 66 6.62 -9.45 8.06
CA ASN A 66 8.07 -9.27 7.98
C ASN A 66 8.49 -7.81 7.72
N THR A 67 7.63 -6.80 7.88
CA THR A 67 7.96 -5.39 7.54
C THR A 67 9.21 -4.90 8.26
N VAL A 68 9.40 -5.23 9.54
CA VAL A 68 10.60 -4.82 10.31
C VAL A 68 11.87 -5.43 9.71
N GLN A 69 11.81 -6.69 9.30
CA GLN A 69 12.92 -7.39 8.65
C GLN A 69 13.22 -6.76 7.28
N LEU A 70 12.18 -6.47 6.48
CA LEU A 70 12.32 -5.83 5.17
C LEU A 70 12.92 -4.44 5.25
N LEU A 71 12.52 -3.64 6.24
CA LEU A 71 13.08 -2.30 6.46
C LEU A 71 14.54 -2.33 6.94
N SER A 72 15.00 -3.46 7.49
CA SER A 72 16.39 -3.65 7.93
C SER A 72 17.31 -4.17 6.82
N ALA A 73 16.73 -4.72 5.74
CA ALA A 73 17.49 -5.23 4.60
C ALA A 73 17.93 -4.09 3.66
N PRO A 74 19.08 -4.22 2.98
CA PRO A 74 19.50 -3.22 1.99
C PRO A 74 18.49 -3.19 0.83
N MET A 75 17.92 -2.02 0.55
CA MET A 75 16.96 -1.83 -0.55
C MET A 75 17.64 -1.72 -1.91
N PHE A 76 18.88 -1.23 -1.92
CA PHE A 76 19.71 -1.02 -3.10
C PHE A 76 21.08 -1.66 -2.92
N GLN A 77 21.66 -2.13 -4.02
CA GLN A 77 23.00 -2.70 -4.05
C GLN A 77 23.83 -1.99 -5.12
N GLN A 78 25.06 -1.60 -4.76
CA GLN A 78 26.00 -1.00 -5.70
C GLN A 78 26.58 -2.09 -6.61
N SER A 79 26.58 -1.82 -7.91
CA SER A 79 27.24 -2.63 -8.94
C SER A 79 28.70 -2.22 -9.09
N GLU A 80 29.50 -3.03 -9.77
CA GLU A 80 30.94 -2.76 -10.02
C GLU A 80 31.18 -1.44 -10.76
N ASP A 81 30.22 -1.00 -11.55
CA ASP A 81 30.24 0.28 -12.28
C ASP A 81 29.95 1.51 -11.40
N GLY A 82 29.73 1.32 -10.10
CA GLY A 82 29.45 2.37 -9.13
C GLY A 82 27.99 2.83 -9.08
N PHE A 83 27.11 2.33 -9.95
CA PHE A 83 25.67 2.61 -9.94
C PHE A 83 24.91 1.58 -9.12
N TYR A 84 23.75 1.97 -8.60
CA TYR A 84 22.93 1.10 -7.78
C TYR A 84 21.80 0.45 -8.58
N ALA A 85 21.50 -0.79 -8.19
CA ALA A 85 20.38 -1.59 -8.67
C ALA A 85 19.43 -1.94 -7.50
N PRO A 86 18.14 -2.15 -7.76
CA PRO A 86 17.20 -2.58 -6.74
C PRO A 86 17.47 -4.02 -6.27
N THR A 87 17.14 -4.29 -5.01
CA THR A 87 17.25 -5.64 -4.42
C THR A 87 15.86 -6.29 -4.29
N ALA A 88 15.82 -7.59 -4.04
CA ALA A 88 14.58 -8.33 -3.76
C ALA A 88 13.78 -7.73 -2.58
N SER A 89 14.46 -7.22 -1.55
CA SER A 89 13.81 -6.63 -0.37
C SER A 89 12.95 -5.42 -0.73
N LEU A 90 13.40 -4.60 -1.70
CA LEU A 90 12.65 -3.46 -2.20
C LEU A 90 11.36 -3.90 -2.91
N TYR A 91 11.42 -4.94 -3.74
CA TYR A 91 10.22 -5.47 -4.41
C TYR A 91 9.19 -6.02 -3.41
N GLU A 92 9.65 -6.70 -2.36
CA GLU A 92 8.77 -7.17 -1.29
C GLU A 92 8.13 -6.00 -0.51
N LEU A 93 8.92 -4.97 -0.19
CA LEU A 93 8.43 -3.78 0.50
C LEU A 93 7.44 -2.99 -0.36
N LEU A 94 7.67 -2.89 -1.67
CA LEU A 94 6.72 -2.30 -2.61
C LEU A 94 5.44 -3.13 -2.67
N SER A 95 5.54 -4.45 -2.82
CA SER A 95 4.36 -5.34 -2.78
C SER A 95 3.53 -5.14 -1.52
N ARG A 96 4.18 -5.00 -0.35
CA ARG A 96 3.52 -4.69 0.92
C ARG A 96 2.83 -3.32 0.89
N THR A 97 3.51 -2.30 0.41
CA THR A 97 2.98 -0.94 0.23
C THR A 97 1.73 -0.96 -0.64
N ARG A 98 1.74 -1.65 -1.79
CA ARG A 98 0.59 -1.76 -2.70
C ARG A 98 -0.60 -2.46 -2.07
N LYS A 99 -0.35 -3.51 -1.28
CA LYS A 99 -1.39 -4.19 -0.50
C LYS A 99 -2.08 -3.25 0.49
N LEU A 100 -1.35 -2.35 1.14
CA LEU A 100 -1.89 -1.39 2.11
C LEU A 100 -2.78 -0.34 1.45
N TYR A 101 -2.23 0.45 0.51
CA TYR A 101 -3.04 1.49 -0.12
C TYR A 101 -4.16 0.92 -0.99
N GLY A 102 -3.98 -0.28 -1.55
CA GLY A 102 -4.99 -0.96 -2.38
C GLY A 102 -6.23 -1.40 -1.63
N VAL A 103 -6.18 -1.54 -0.30
CA VAL A 103 -7.38 -1.82 0.54
C VAL A 103 -7.83 -0.59 1.32
N GLY A 104 -7.36 0.60 0.94
CA GLY A 104 -7.76 1.87 1.56
C GLY A 104 -7.21 2.07 2.98
N ILE A 105 -6.02 1.56 3.29
CA ILE A 105 -5.25 1.94 4.50
C ILE A 105 -3.96 2.65 4.07
N GLY A 106 -4.13 3.68 3.24
CA GLY A 106 -3.05 4.46 2.63
C GLY A 106 -2.12 5.08 3.67
N SER A 107 -2.65 5.53 4.81
CA SER A 107 -1.89 6.11 5.93
C SER A 107 -0.75 5.19 6.39
N SER A 108 -1.00 3.88 6.44
CA SER A 108 -0.04 2.86 6.84
C SER A 108 1.04 2.60 5.79
N SER A 109 0.80 2.99 4.54
CA SER A 109 1.76 2.83 3.43
C SER A 109 2.77 3.98 3.34
N LEU A 110 2.43 5.18 3.83
CA LEU A 110 3.29 6.37 3.75
C LEU A 110 4.65 6.20 4.46
N PRO A 111 4.74 5.58 5.66
CA PRO A 111 6.03 5.34 6.31
C PRO A 111 6.95 4.42 5.51
N LEU A 112 6.39 3.42 4.80
CA LEU A 112 7.17 2.50 3.97
C LEU A 112 7.74 3.21 2.75
N LEU A 113 6.91 4.00 2.07
CA LEU A 113 7.35 4.85 0.94
C LEU A 113 8.37 5.89 1.38
N THR A 114 8.21 6.45 2.58
CA THR A 114 9.19 7.37 3.18
C THR A 114 10.55 6.69 3.34
N ALA A 115 10.57 5.46 3.88
CA ALA A 115 11.80 4.69 4.03
C ALA A 115 12.46 4.40 2.68
N ILE A 116 11.67 4.03 1.65
CA ILE A 116 12.16 3.79 0.29
C ILE A 116 12.79 5.06 -0.31
N VAL A 117 12.11 6.20 -0.23
CA VAL A 117 12.63 7.48 -0.74
C VAL A 117 13.87 7.92 0.03
N ARG A 118 13.94 7.71 1.34
CA ARG A 118 15.15 8.01 2.13
C ARG A 118 16.31 7.12 1.73
N ALA A 119 16.06 5.85 1.43
CA ALA A 119 17.10 4.93 0.99
C ALA A 119 17.72 5.33 -0.35
N THR A 120 17.09 6.22 -1.14
CA THR A 120 17.71 6.75 -2.37
C THR A 120 18.69 7.90 -2.12
N ILE A 121 18.80 8.42 -0.89
CA ILE A 121 19.74 9.49 -0.56
C ILE A 121 21.16 8.91 -0.56
N GLY A 122 22.09 9.55 -1.27
CA GLY A 122 23.45 9.06 -1.49
C GLY A 122 23.58 7.97 -2.55
N VAL A 123 22.46 7.58 -3.17
CA VAL A 123 22.42 6.55 -4.22
C VAL A 123 22.44 7.22 -5.60
N ARG A 124 23.26 6.67 -6.51
CA ARG A 124 23.33 7.11 -7.91
C ARG A 124 22.86 6.00 -8.84
N TRP A 125 22.09 6.36 -9.85
CA TRP A 125 21.54 5.41 -10.83
C TRP A 125 21.70 5.94 -12.25
N ARG A 126 21.67 5.01 -13.20
CA ARG A 126 21.63 5.34 -14.63
C ARG A 126 20.28 5.96 -14.97
N GLU A 127 20.27 6.97 -15.84
CA GLU A 127 19.01 7.55 -16.33
C GLU A 127 18.16 6.55 -17.13
N ARG A 128 18.82 5.58 -17.76
CA ARG A 128 18.21 4.46 -18.48
C ARG A 128 18.67 3.16 -17.84
N GLY A 129 17.75 2.45 -17.20
CA GLY A 129 18.02 1.20 -16.53
C GLY A 129 16.96 0.87 -15.49
N GLU A 130 17.04 -0.35 -14.96
CA GLU A 130 16.08 -0.93 -14.02
C GLU A 130 15.76 0.00 -12.84
N MET A 131 16.78 0.64 -12.25
CA MET A 131 16.59 1.55 -11.12
C MET A 131 15.75 2.78 -11.50
N ALA A 132 16.00 3.42 -12.65
CA ALA A 132 15.21 4.58 -13.09
C ALA A 132 13.76 4.21 -13.44
N GLU A 133 13.56 3.03 -14.03
CA GLU A 133 12.22 2.49 -14.31
C GLU A 133 11.48 2.21 -13.01
N LEU A 134 12.12 1.56 -12.03
CA LEU A 134 11.52 1.28 -10.74
C LEU A 134 11.19 2.57 -9.96
N LEU A 135 12.06 3.57 -9.99
CA LEU A 135 11.80 4.87 -9.35
C LEU A 135 10.60 5.58 -9.97
N THR A 136 10.36 5.41 -11.27
CA THR A 136 9.14 5.89 -11.94
C THR A 136 7.89 5.17 -11.44
N VAL A 137 8.00 3.86 -11.18
CA VAL A 137 6.91 3.09 -10.56
C VAL A 137 6.66 3.55 -9.12
N ILE A 138 7.72 3.82 -8.35
CA ILE A 138 7.64 4.34 -6.98
C ILE A 138 6.97 5.73 -6.96
N ASP A 139 7.30 6.60 -7.91
CA ASP A 139 6.65 7.91 -8.07
C ASP A 139 5.12 7.75 -8.20
N ASN A 140 4.67 6.79 -9.02
CA ASN A 140 3.26 6.47 -9.16
C ASN A 140 2.66 5.85 -7.88
N ASP A 141 3.37 4.94 -7.22
CA ASP A 141 2.90 4.33 -5.97
C ASP A 141 2.70 5.38 -4.86
N ILE A 142 3.55 6.41 -4.79
CA ILE A 142 3.38 7.54 -3.86
C ILE A 142 2.09 8.30 -4.15
N SER A 143 1.82 8.64 -5.41
CA SER A 143 0.57 9.28 -5.80
C SER A 143 -0.66 8.46 -5.39
N GLN A 144 -0.62 7.14 -5.60
CA GLN A 144 -1.72 6.23 -5.23
C GLN A 144 -1.89 6.13 -3.71
N ALA A 145 -0.79 6.07 -2.96
CA ALA A 145 -0.82 6.03 -1.50
C ALA A 145 -1.42 7.31 -0.89
N ILE A 146 -1.07 8.47 -1.45
CA ILE A 146 -1.65 9.76 -1.02
C ILE A 146 -3.15 9.80 -1.33
N GLN A 147 -3.56 9.35 -2.52
CA GLN A 147 -4.98 9.30 -2.87
C GLN A 147 -5.77 8.37 -1.93
N SER A 148 -5.26 7.17 -1.69
CA SER A 148 -5.83 6.22 -0.74
C SER A 148 -5.92 6.80 0.69
N THR A 149 -4.90 7.57 1.11
CA THR A 149 -4.91 8.24 2.42
C THR A 149 -5.98 9.33 2.50
N LYS A 150 -6.20 10.10 1.42
CA LYS A 150 -7.28 11.11 1.37
C LYS A 150 -8.64 10.44 1.54
N GLU A 151 -8.89 9.34 0.84
CA GLU A 151 -10.12 8.56 0.96
C GLU A 151 -10.28 7.93 2.34
N GLU A 152 -9.21 7.42 2.94
CA GLU A 152 -9.20 6.87 4.29
C GLU A 152 -9.61 7.93 5.33
N VAL A 153 -9.05 9.14 5.22
CA VAL A 153 -9.34 10.28 6.11
C VAL A 153 -10.80 10.72 6.01
N ILE A 154 -11.36 10.82 4.80
CA ILE A 154 -12.77 11.20 4.59
C ILE A 154 -13.72 10.21 5.30
N ASN A 155 -13.33 8.94 5.38
CA ASN A 155 -14.15 7.87 5.91
C ASN A 155 -13.87 7.53 7.39
N THR A 156 -12.93 8.20 8.05
CA THR A 156 -12.47 7.87 9.43
C THR A 156 -12.60 9.07 10.36
N SER A 157 -12.91 8.83 11.64
CA SER A 157 -12.98 9.87 12.68
C SER A 157 -11.61 10.56 12.91
N VAL A 158 -11.67 11.78 13.46
CA VAL A 158 -10.58 12.77 13.59
C VAL A 158 -9.35 12.28 14.36
N ASP A 159 -9.47 11.24 15.18
CA ASP A 159 -8.45 10.82 16.17
C ASP A 159 -7.08 10.44 15.59
N ASN A 160 -6.97 10.10 14.30
CA ASN A 160 -5.70 9.74 13.65
C ASN A 160 -5.12 10.82 12.73
N MET A 161 -5.74 12.00 12.65
CA MET A 161 -5.33 13.03 11.67
C MET A 161 -3.92 13.59 11.89
N SER A 162 -3.47 13.68 13.15
CA SER A 162 -2.11 14.14 13.47
C SER A 162 -1.05 13.17 12.95
N ALA A 163 -1.20 11.88 13.23
CA ALA A 163 -0.28 10.84 12.77
C ALA A 163 -0.21 10.75 11.23
N VAL A 164 -1.36 10.91 10.56
CA VAL A 164 -1.44 10.94 9.09
C VAL A 164 -0.68 12.15 8.53
N ARG A 165 -0.89 13.35 9.11
CA ARG A 165 -0.19 14.58 8.71
C ARG A 165 1.32 14.47 8.94
N ASP A 166 1.73 13.89 10.06
CA ASP A 166 3.15 13.68 10.36
C ASP A 166 3.80 12.71 9.35
N ALA A 167 3.11 11.63 8.98
CA ALA A 167 3.59 10.70 7.96
C ALA A 167 3.70 11.38 6.58
N ALA A 168 2.73 12.22 6.22
CA ALA A 168 2.74 13.02 5.01
C ALA A 168 3.94 13.96 4.92
N GLU A 169 4.18 14.72 6.00
CA GLU A 169 5.26 15.71 6.03
C GLU A 169 6.63 15.02 6.00
N LYS A 170 6.78 13.86 6.68
CA LYS A 170 8.00 13.04 6.58
C LYS A 170 8.27 12.56 5.16
N LEU A 171 7.23 12.15 4.43
CA LEU A 171 7.35 11.76 3.02
C LEU A 171 7.75 12.96 2.16
N LYS A 172 7.07 14.10 2.34
CA LYS A 172 7.38 15.36 1.65
C LYS A 172 8.82 15.80 1.83
N GLN A 173 9.30 15.77 3.09
CA GLN A 173 10.67 16.11 3.42
C GLN A 173 11.64 15.17 2.72
N SER A 174 11.37 13.87 2.73
CA SER A 174 12.22 12.85 2.09
C SER A 174 12.30 13.02 0.57
N VAL A 175 11.17 13.34 -0.08
CA VAL A 175 11.12 13.67 -1.52
C VAL A 175 11.93 14.93 -1.82
N THR A 176 11.83 15.94 -0.96
CA THR A 176 12.58 17.20 -1.08
C THR A 176 14.09 16.97 -0.92
N ASP A 177 14.50 16.15 0.04
CA ASP A 177 15.90 15.84 0.27
C ASP A 177 16.49 14.98 -0.85
N CYS A 178 15.73 14.00 -1.36
CA CYS A 178 16.11 13.29 -2.58
C CYS A 178 16.29 14.26 -3.76
N LYS A 179 15.39 15.24 -3.95
CA LYS A 179 15.51 16.24 -5.02
C LYS A 179 16.78 17.08 -4.91
N LYS A 180 17.18 17.45 -3.69
CA LYS A 180 18.44 18.16 -3.45
C LYS A 180 19.64 17.27 -3.75
N GLU A 181 19.62 16.04 -3.26
CA GLU A 181 20.71 15.07 -3.44
C GLU A 181 20.91 14.73 -4.92
N VAL A 182 19.84 14.48 -5.66
CA VAL A 182 19.92 14.17 -7.10
C VAL A 182 20.55 15.31 -7.90
N LYS A 183 20.34 16.57 -7.48
CA LYS A 183 20.97 17.73 -8.11
C LYS A 183 22.48 17.80 -7.88
N THR A 184 23.02 17.26 -6.76
CA THR A 184 24.46 17.36 -6.45
C THR A 184 25.32 16.60 -7.45
N TRP A 185 24.78 15.54 -8.06
CA TRP A 185 25.44 14.74 -9.10
C TRP A 185 24.81 14.93 -10.48
N ASN A 186 24.00 15.98 -10.65
CA ASN A 186 23.39 16.37 -11.92
C ASN A 186 22.47 15.29 -12.53
N GLY A 187 21.80 14.50 -11.69
CA GLY A 187 20.88 13.45 -12.10
C GLY A 187 19.47 13.94 -12.41
N LYS A 188 18.67 13.07 -13.04
CA LYS A 188 17.25 13.30 -13.27
C LYS A 188 16.42 12.92 -12.05
N PHE A 189 15.72 13.90 -11.47
CA PHE A 189 14.81 13.69 -10.35
C PHE A 189 13.61 12.80 -10.75
N PRO A 190 13.37 11.68 -10.04
CA PRO A 190 12.35 10.71 -10.46
C PRO A 190 10.95 10.98 -9.86
N PHE A 191 10.85 11.73 -8.76
CA PHE A 191 9.62 11.82 -7.96
C PHE A 191 8.75 13.05 -8.28
N GLY A 192 8.62 13.37 -9.57
CA GLY A 192 7.91 14.58 -10.01
C GLY A 192 6.41 14.55 -9.73
N ARG A 193 5.75 13.40 -9.95
CA ARG A 193 4.29 13.29 -9.72
C ARG A 193 3.97 13.22 -8.23
N ALA A 194 4.81 12.51 -7.47
CA ALA A 194 4.75 12.45 -6.02
C ALA A 194 4.87 13.84 -5.42
N GLU A 195 5.85 14.64 -5.85
CA GLU A 195 6.00 16.03 -5.38
C GLU A 195 4.71 16.83 -5.58
N ILE A 196 4.12 16.81 -6.78
CA ILE A 196 2.85 17.49 -7.07
C ILE A 196 1.70 16.95 -6.19
N SER A 197 1.60 15.62 -6.07
CA SER A 197 0.53 14.94 -5.32
C SER A 197 0.56 15.32 -3.84
N ILE A 198 1.76 15.37 -3.26
CA ILE A 198 1.99 15.78 -1.87
C ILE A 198 1.61 17.25 -1.67
N HIS A 199 2.04 18.14 -2.56
CA HIS A 199 1.71 19.57 -2.44
C HIS A 199 0.22 19.86 -2.61
N SER A 200 -0.48 19.06 -3.43
CA SER A 200 -1.93 19.16 -3.62
C SER A 200 -2.73 18.69 -2.41
N TRP A 201 -2.10 17.99 -1.46
CA TRP A 201 -2.75 17.49 -0.28
C TRP A 201 -2.77 18.56 0.81
N LYS A 202 -3.97 19.08 1.09
CA LYS A 202 -4.26 19.87 2.30
C LYS A 202 -5.09 18.98 3.24
N PRO A 203 -4.50 18.47 4.34
CA PRO A 203 -5.24 17.70 5.35
C PRO A 203 -6.14 18.58 6.21
#